data_AF-A0A7J9IIK6-F1
#
_entry.id   AF-A0A7J9IIK6-F1
#
_cell.length_a   1.000
_cell.length_b   1.000
_cell.length_c   1.000
_cell.angle_alpha   90.00
_cell.angle_beta   90.00
_cell.angle_gamma   90.00
#
_symmetry.space_group_name_H-M   'P 1'
#
loop_
_entity.id
_entity.type
_entity.pdbx_description
1 polymer ?
#
loop_
_entity_poly.entity_id
_entity_poly.type
_entity_poly.pdbx_seq_one_letter_code
_entity_poly.pdbx_strand_id
1 'polypeptide(L)'
;MAEITHPPMDQLQDLEYCIDSNPSWAETILLAFQNYILMLGTSVMIPTLLVPAMGGTDRDKALVIQTLLFVAGINTVLQALFGTRLPAVIGGSYAYVIPVAYIINDPSLQRISDRHDVSCLLHLLINIGSKKSAMETLHVVPISASFYIPLRVLSFDSLFKNRTFSFARGNLKEVSSHVIGLQRFIQTMRAIQGALVIASSIQIILGYSQVWGLFSRFFSPLGMSPVVALVGLGLFQRGFPLLGNCVEIGLPMLLLVIGVSQYLKHVRPLRDIPIFERFPILICGTIIWIYSLILTAGGAYHNKPIATQISCRTDRANLISTAPWFKFPYPLQWGPPTFSAGHSFAMMSAVLVSMVESTGAYKAASRLAIATPPPAYVLSRGIGWQGIGIMLDGLFGTVTGSTVSVENVGLLGLTRVGSRRVVQISAGFMMFFSIF
;
A
#
# COMPACT_ATOMS: atom_id res chain seq x y z
N MET A 1 25.46 -14.33 39.19
CA MET A 1 24.46 -13.81 38.22
C MET A 1 23.43 -13.06 39.04
N ALA A 2 23.49 -11.73 39.06
CA ALA A 2 22.43 -10.95 39.66
C ALA A 2 21.21 -11.03 38.73
N GLU A 3 20.10 -11.58 39.23
CA GLU A 3 18.79 -11.45 38.60
C GLU A 3 18.50 -9.96 38.49
N ILE A 4 18.52 -9.44 37.27
CA ILE A 4 18.00 -8.10 36.98
C ILE A 4 16.48 -8.25 37.01
N THR A 5 15.90 -8.16 38.21
CA THR A 5 14.46 -8.07 38.41
C THR A 5 14.03 -6.72 37.86
N HIS A 6 13.57 -6.71 36.61
CA HIS A 6 12.91 -5.53 36.07
C HIS A 6 11.63 -5.30 36.89
N PRO A 7 11.43 -4.12 37.49
CA PRO A 7 10.14 -3.81 38.10
C PRO A 7 9.05 -3.98 37.04
N PRO A 8 7.87 -4.52 37.38
CA PRO A 8 6.76 -4.56 36.45
C PRO A 8 6.53 -3.12 35.98
N MET A 9 6.75 -2.88 34.70
CA MET A 9 6.45 -1.59 34.09
C MET A 9 5.00 -1.24 34.39
N ASP A 10 4.73 0.02 34.76
CA ASP A 10 3.39 0.55 35.00
C ASP A 10 2.40 -0.05 34.01
N GLN A 11 1.64 -1.04 34.49
CA GLN A 11 0.63 -1.71 33.69
C GLN A 11 -0.47 -0.68 33.46
N LEU A 12 -0.91 -0.49 32.21
CA LEU A 12 -2.08 0.35 31.93
C LEU A 12 -3.22 -0.14 32.83
N GLN A 13 -3.73 0.72 33.72
CA GLN A 13 -4.65 0.30 34.78
C GLN A 13 -6.05 -0.15 34.31
N ASP A 14 -6.29 -0.30 33.00
CA ASP A 14 -7.61 -0.55 32.42
C ASP A 14 -7.59 -1.43 31.13
N LEU A 15 -6.72 -2.44 30.98
CA LEU A 15 -6.84 -3.32 29.80
C LEU A 15 -8.08 -4.20 29.92
N GLU A 16 -8.98 -4.09 28.94
CA GLU A 16 -10.27 -4.77 28.97
C GLU A 16 -10.20 -6.19 28.39
N TYR A 17 -9.31 -6.42 27.41
CA TYR A 17 -9.04 -7.74 26.84
C TYR A 17 -7.54 -8.01 26.67
N CYS A 18 -7.06 -9.02 27.38
CA CYS A 18 -5.73 -9.63 27.23
C CYS A 18 -5.58 -10.41 25.92
N ILE A 19 -4.34 -10.79 25.59
CA ILE A 19 -3.95 -11.50 24.36
C ILE A 19 -4.74 -12.80 24.11
N ASP A 20 -5.02 -13.55 25.18
CA ASP A 20 -5.71 -14.85 25.13
C ASP A 20 -7.23 -14.73 25.37
N SER A 21 -7.70 -13.61 25.92
CA SER A 21 -9.13 -13.35 26.11
C SER A 21 -9.73 -12.77 24.83
N ASN A 22 -10.90 -13.26 24.44
CA ASN A 22 -11.57 -12.80 23.22
C ASN A 22 -12.88 -12.12 23.60
N PRO A 23 -13.20 -10.96 22.98
CA PRO A 23 -14.51 -10.36 23.11
C PRO A 23 -15.60 -11.23 22.49
N SER A 24 -16.85 -10.82 22.62
CA SER A 24 -17.96 -11.48 21.93
C SER A 24 -17.72 -11.50 20.41
N TRP A 25 -18.31 -12.46 19.70
CA TRP A 25 -18.10 -12.61 18.26
C TRP A 25 -18.46 -11.34 17.47
N ALA A 26 -19.55 -10.67 17.82
CA ALA A 26 -19.97 -9.43 17.17
C ALA A 26 -18.95 -8.29 17.37
N GLU A 27 -18.49 -8.09 18.61
CA GLU A 27 -17.46 -7.09 18.91
C GLU A 27 -16.13 -7.42 18.22
N THR A 28 -15.74 -8.70 18.21
CA THR A 28 -14.53 -9.17 17.55
C THR A 28 -14.56 -8.83 16.06
N ILE A 29 -15.69 -9.07 15.39
CA ILE A 29 -15.89 -8.77 13.97
C ILE A 29 -15.78 -7.27 13.70
N LEU A 30 -16.40 -6.42 14.52
CA LEU A 30 -16.33 -4.97 14.37
C LEU A 30 -14.91 -4.43 14.59
N LEU A 31 -14.22 -4.91 15.64
CA LEU A 31 -12.85 -4.51 15.93
C LEU A 31 -11.87 -5.00 14.84
N ALA A 32 -12.11 -6.19 14.30
CA ALA A 32 -11.34 -6.73 13.18
C ALA A 32 -11.55 -5.89 11.91
N PHE A 33 -12.79 -5.47 11.64
CA PHE A 33 -13.11 -4.59 10.54
C PHE A 33 -12.47 -3.20 10.71
N GLN A 34 -12.40 -2.68 11.94
CA GLN A 34 -11.68 -1.45 12.25
C GLN A 34 -10.18 -1.55 11.96
N ASN A 35 -9.53 -2.64 12.39
CA ASN A 35 -8.11 -2.88 12.09
C ASN A 35 -7.86 -2.99 10.58
N TYR A 36 -8.79 -3.59 9.84
CA TYR A 36 -8.75 -3.65 8.38
C TYR A 36 -8.85 -2.25 7.75
N ILE A 37 -9.83 -1.42 8.15
CA ILE A 37 -10.00 -0.06 7.61
C ILE A 37 -8.77 0.80 7.86
N LEU A 38 -8.17 0.69 9.06
CA LEU A 38 -6.94 1.42 9.38
C LEU A 38 -5.81 1.04 8.41
N MET A 39 -5.62 -0.26 8.18
CA MET A 39 -4.61 -0.77 7.24
C MET A 39 -4.88 -0.45 5.78
N LEU A 40 -6.15 -0.30 5.40
CA LEU A 40 -6.54 0.10 4.05
C LEU A 40 -6.02 1.51 3.74
N GLY A 41 -5.93 2.41 4.73
CA GLY A 41 -5.41 3.77 4.54
C GLY A 41 -3.99 3.79 3.96
N THR A 42 -3.04 3.13 4.62
CA THR A 42 -1.65 3.03 4.15
C THR A 42 -1.51 2.20 2.88
N SER A 43 -2.29 1.12 2.76
CA SER A 43 -2.29 0.23 1.58
C SER A 43 -2.82 0.91 0.31
N VAL A 44 -3.72 1.88 0.43
CA VAL A 44 -4.18 2.70 -0.70
C VAL A 44 -3.23 3.87 -0.96
N MET A 45 -2.69 4.49 0.08
CA MET A 45 -1.83 5.67 -0.05
C MET A 45 -0.53 5.37 -0.81
N ILE A 46 0.15 4.25 -0.50
CA ILE A 46 1.44 3.92 -1.11
C ILE A 46 1.32 3.71 -2.63
N PRO A 47 0.43 2.86 -3.16
CA PRO A 47 0.26 2.68 -4.60
C PRO A 47 -0.29 3.93 -5.30
N THR A 48 -1.16 4.69 -4.63
CA THR A 48 -1.69 5.95 -5.19
C THR A 48 -0.57 6.95 -5.47
N LEU A 49 0.49 6.93 -4.67
CA LEU A 49 1.69 7.75 -4.90
C LEU A 49 2.62 7.17 -5.97
N LEU A 50 2.90 5.87 -5.90
CA LEU A 50 3.98 5.25 -6.68
C LEU A 50 3.55 4.81 -8.08
N VAL A 51 2.32 4.32 -8.26
CA VAL A 51 1.86 3.79 -9.55
C VAL A 51 1.82 4.87 -10.64
N PRO A 52 1.26 6.08 -10.38
CA PRO A 52 1.32 7.15 -11.38
C PRO A 52 2.76 7.58 -11.71
N ALA A 53 3.67 7.58 -10.72
CA ALA A 53 5.08 7.93 -10.93
C ALA A 53 5.82 6.92 -11.84
N MET A 54 5.34 5.67 -11.88
CA MET A 54 5.83 4.62 -12.77
C MET A 54 5.21 4.66 -14.17
N GLY A 55 4.18 5.48 -14.40
CA GLY A 55 3.40 5.52 -15.65
C GLY A 55 2.22 4.54 -15.69
N GLY A 56 1.85 3.95 -14.56
CA GLY A 56 0.71 3.03 -14.46
C GLY A 56 -0.64 3.75 -14.45
N THR A 57 -1.68 3.01 -14.85
CA THR A 57 -3.06 3.50 -14.96
C THR A 57 -3.84 3.35 -13.66
N ASP A 58 -5.06 3.89 -13.58
CA ASP A 58 -5.94 3.67 -12.41
C ASP A 58 -6.32 2.19 -12.24
N ARG A 59 -6.36 1.44 -13.34
CA ARG A 59 -6.53 -0.02 -13.30
C ARG A 59 -5.33 -0.66 -12.62
N ASP A 60 -4.11 -0.33 -13.06
CA ASP A 60 -2.88 -0.89 -12.46
C ASP A 60 -2.75 -0.52 -10.98
N LYS A 61 -3.18 0.69 -10.61
CA LYS A 61 -3.25 1.16 -9.22
C LYS A 61 -4.18 0.28 -8.40
N ALA A 62 -5.41 0.02 -8.88
CA ALA A 62 -6.34 -0.88 -8.21
C ALA A 62 -5.77 -2.29 -8.05
N LEU A 63 -5.10 -2.81 -9.09
CA LEU A 63 -4.46 -4.12 -9.04
C LEU A 63 -3.36 -4.21 -7.98
N VAL A 64 -2.50 -3.19 -7.89
CA VAL A 64 -1.46 -3.14 -6.88
C VAL A 64 -2.07 -3.06 -5.47
N ILE A 65 -3.10 -2.23 -5.26
CA ILE A 65 -3.80 -2.11 -3.97
C ILE A 65 -4.36 -3.47 -3.53
N GLN A 66 -5.06 -4.16 -4.43
CA GLN A 66 -5.58 -5.51 -4.16
C GLN A 66 -4.42 -6.44 -3.74
N THR A 67 -3.36 -6.53 -4.55
CA THR A 67 -2.26 -7.46 -4.25
C THR A 67 -1.52 -7.14 -2.95
N LEU A 68 -1.31 -5.86 -2.64
CA LEU A 68 -0.71 -5.42 -1.38
C LEU A 68 -1.59 -5.82 -0.18
N LEU A 69 -2.90 -5.61 -0.29
CA LEU A 69 -3.84 -5.96 0.77
C LEU A 69 -3.91 -7.48 0.99
N PHE A 70 -3.91 -8.28 -0.09
CA PHE A 70 -3.90 -9.74 -0.02
C PHE A 70 -2.67 -10.27 0.73
N VAL A 71 -1.49 -9.81 0.32
CA VAL A 71 -0.22 -10.27 0.89
C VAL A 71 -0.05 -9.74 2.31
N ALA A 72 -0.50 -8.52 2.61
CA ALA A 72 -0.59 -8.01 3.98
C ALA A 72 -1.46 -8.90 4.88
N GLY A 73 -2.58 -9.42 4.36
CA GLY A 73 -3.41 -10.42 5.02
C GLY A 73 -2.65 -11.72 5.33
N ILE A 74 -1.99 -12.30 4.32
CA ILE A 74 -1.16 -13.51 4.48
C ILE A 74 -0.06 -13.26 5.53
N ASN A 75 0.67 -12.15 5.41
CA ASN A 75 1.76 -11.78 6.30
C ASN A 75 1.27 -11.56 7.74
N THR A 76 0.09 -10.98 7.93
CA THR A 76 -0.54 -10.82 9.25
C THR A 76 -0.87 -12.18 9.88
N VAL A 77 -1.42 -13.12 9.11
CA VAL A 77 -1.69 -14.49 9.60
C VAL A 77 -0.38 -15.19 9.97
N LEU A 78 0.64 -15.13 9.11
CA LEU A 78 1.95 -15.74 9.37
C LEU A 78 2.57 -15.18 10.65
N GLN A 79 2.50 -13.86 10.84
CA GLN A 79 3.03 -13.20 12.02
C GLN A 79 2.27 -13.56 13.30
N ALA A 80 0.93 -13.64 13.21
CA ALA A 80 0.07 -13.97 14.34
C ALA A 80 0.19 -15.44 14.77
N LEU A 81 0.44 -16.38 13.83
CA LEU A 81 0.54 -17.81 14.11
C LEU A 81 1.98 -18.25 14.46
N PHE A 82 2.94 -17.89 13.61
CA PHE A 82 4.31 -18.42 13.67
C PHE A 82 5.36 -17.39 14.08
N GLY A 83 5.08 -16.10 13.88
CA GLY A 83 5.97 -14.99 14.22
C GLY A 83 6.05 -14.71 15.72
N THR A 84 5.75 -13.47 16.12
CA THR A 84 5.78 -13.06 17.53
C THR A 84 4.57 -13.53 18.32
N ARG A 85 3.46 -13.90 17.65
CA ARG A 85 2.15 -14.19 18.27
C ARG A 85 1.61 -13.03 19.12
N LEU A 86 2.08 -11.82 18.88
CA LEU A 86 1.52 -10.60 19.46
C LEU A 86 0.35 -10.12 18.58
N PRO A 87 -0.59 -9.32 19.13
CA PRO A 87 -1.64 -8.67 18.35
C PRO A 87 -1.04 -7.55 17.48
N ALA A 88 -0.32 -7.95 16.43
CA ALA A 88 0.40 -7.07 15.52
C ALA A 88 -0.09 -7.33 14.09
N VAL A 89 -0.63 -6.30 13.46
CA VAL A 89 -1.07 -6.34 12.07
C VAL A 89 0.11 -5.96 11.17
N ILE A 90 0.26 -6.66 10.06
CA ILE A 90 1.34 -6.43 9.10
C ILE A 90 0.76 -5.73 7.86
N GLY A 91 1.50 -4.77 7.30
CA GLY A 91 1.20 -4.22 5.98
C GLY A 91 2.31 -3.35 5.42
N GLY A 92 2.03 -2.63 4.34
CA GLY A 92 3.03 -1.88 3.59
C GLY A 92 3.72 -0.80 4.43
N SER A 93 5.06 -0.76 4.40
CA SER A 93 5.83 0.27 5.11
C SER A 93 6.14 1.46 4.21
N TYR A 94 6.12 2.65 4.81
CA TYR A 94 6.64 3.86 4.16
C TYR A 94 8.16 3.84 3.97
N ALA A 95 8.89 3.01 4.74
CA ALA A 95 10.35 2.90 4.63
C ALA A 95 10.80 2.53 3.20
N TYR A 96 9.99 1.79 2.44
CA TYR A 96 10.30 1.39 1.06
C TYR A 96 9.98 2.46 0.01
N VAL A 97 9.22 3.51 0.34
CA VAL A 97 8.82 4.54 -0.64
C VAL A 97 10.05 5.25 -1.21
N ILE A 98 11.06 5.53 -0.38
CA ILE A 98 12.29 6.21 -0.81
C ILE A 98 13.12 5.32 -1.76
N PRO A 99 13.45 4.05 -1.43
CA PRO A 99 14.10 3.15 -2.38
C PRO A 99 13.29 2.90 -3.65
N VAL A 100 11.97 2.78 -3.57
CA VAL A 100 11.13 2.64 -4.77
C VAL A 100 11.23 3.88 -5.64
N ALA A 101 11.15 5.09 -5.06
CA ALA A 101 11.34 6.33 -5.79
C ALA A 101 12.73 6.42 -6.44
N TYR A 102 13.77 5.89 -5.79
CA TYR A 102 15.10 5.77 -6.38
C TYR A 102 15.09 4.87 -7.63
N ILE A 103 14.46 3.69 -7.56
CA ILE A 103 14.33 2.78 -8.72
C ILE A 103 13.53 3.44 -9.84
N ILE A 104 12.40 4.11 -9.53
CA ILE A 104 11.57 4.81 -10.52
C ILE A 104 12.36 5.87 -11.32
N ASN A 105 13.36 6.48 -10.68
CA ASN A 105 14.22 7.51 -11.25
C ASN A 105 15.54 6.98 -11.81
N ASP A 106 15.70 5.66 -11.94
CA ASP A 106 16.88 5.08 -12.59
C ASP A 106 16.93 5.54 -14.07
N PRO A 107 18.07 6.11 -14.53
CA PRO A 107 18.25 6.54 -15.92
C PRO A 107 18.05 5.43 -16.96
N SER A 108 18.22 4.16 -16.60
CA SER A 108 17.95 3.02 -17.48
C SER A 108 16.46 2.83 -17.73
N LEU A 109 15.63 3.04 -16.70
CA LEU A 109 14.17 2.94 -16.80
C LEU A 109 13.56 4.19 -17.42
N GLN A 110 14.12 5.37 -17.16
CA GLN A 110 13.69 6.62 -17.80
C GLN A 110 13.96 6.63 -19.31
N ARG A 111 15.12 6.10 -19.75
CA ARG A 111 15.49 6.00 -21.17
C ARG A 111 14.52 5.18 -22.02
N ILE A 112 13.70 4.32 -21.43
CA ILE A 112 12.68 3.54 -22.17
C ILE A 112 11.62 4.48 -22.74
N SER A 113 11.24 5.52 -21.97
CA SER A 113 10.34 6.57 -22.43
C SER A 113 10.94 7.26 -23.64
N ASP A 114 12.17 7.75 -23.51
CA ASP A 114 12.85 8.51 -24.57
C ASP A 114 13.06 7.69 -25.85
N ARG A 115 13.46 6.41 -25.72
CA ARG A 115 13.74 5.55 -26.89
C ARG A 115 12.48 5.19 -27.66
N HIS A 116 11.36 4.99 -26.96
CA HIS A 116 10.08 4.72 -27.62
C HIS A 116 9.46 5.99 -28.18
N ASP A 117 9.62 7.14 -27.52
CA ASP A 117 9.23 8.42 -28.10
C ASP A 117 9.95 8.63 -29.43
N VAL A 118 11.26 8.39 -29.51
CA VAL A 118 12.03 8.51 -30.76
C VAL A 118 11.64 7.43 -31.78
N SER A 119 11.53 6.16 -31.38
CA SER A 119 11.20 5.06 -32.31
C SER A 119 9.78 5.15 -32.87
N CYS A 120 8.80 5.51 -32.05
CA CYS A 120 7.42 5.69 -32.46
C CYS A 120 7.29 6.92 -33.37
N LEU A 121 7.95 8.04 -33.01
CA LEU A 121 7.97 9.25 -33.83
C LEU A 121 8.72 9.01 -35.15
N LEU A 122 9.79 8.21 -35.16
CA LEU A 122 10.49 7.79 -36.37
C LEU A 122 9.62 6.87 -37.25
N HIS A 123 8.93 5.86 -36.68
CA HIS A 123 7.97 5.05 -37.42
C HIS A 123 6.80 5.87 -37.96
N LEU A 124 6.33 6.89 -37.22
CA LEU A 124 5.33 7.85 -37.68
C LEU A 124 5.85 8.70 -38.84
N LEU A 125 7.06 9.24 -38.74
CA LEU A 125 7.69 10.01 -39.81
C LEU A 125 7.96 9.14 -41.05
N ILE A 126 8.39 7.89 -40.88
CA ILE A 126 8.59 6.93 -41.96
C ILE A 126 7.25 6.54 -42.59
N ASN A 127 6.19 6.29 -41.83
CA ASN A 127 4.87 5.98 -42.41
C ASN A 127 4.20 7.20 -43.06
N ILE A 128 4.40 8.41 -42.54
CA ILE A 128 3.90 9.66 -43.15
C ILE A 128 4.71 9.99 -44.41
N GLY A 129 6.03 9.78 -44.40
CA GLY A 129 6.92 9.96 -45.55
C GLY A 129 6.70 8.89 -46.63
N SER A 130 6.51 7.64 -46.23
CA SER A 130 6.22 6.51 -47.12
C SER A 130 4.84 6.64 -47.75
N LYS A 131 3.80 7.08 -47.03
CA LYS A 131 2.49 7.37 -47.64
C LYS A 131 2.47 8.60 -48.56
N LYS A 132 3.54 9.40 -48.60
CA LYS A 132 3.71 10.46 -49.61
C LYS A 132 4.36 9.93 -50.91
N SER A 133 5.00 8.76 -50.88
CA SER A 133 5.64 8.13 -52.05
C SER A 133 5.05 6.78 -52.47
N ALA A 134 4.22 6.13 -51.65
CA ALA A 134 3.69 4.78 -51.91
C ALA A 134 2.24 4.83 -52.44
N MET A 135 1.97 5.70 -53.42
CA MET A 135 0.84 5.56 -54.33
C MET A 135 1.35 5.01 -55.66
N GLU A 136 2.06 3.89 -55.63
CA GLU A 136 2.25 3.00 -56.77
C GLU A 136 2.84 1.69 -56.25
N THR A 137 2.11 0.59 -56.47
CA THR A 137 2.57 -0.80 -56.38
C THR A 137 3.09 -1.35 -55.04
N LEU A 138 2.39 -2.32 -54.44
CA LEU A 138 2.68 -3.76 -54.55
C LEU A 138 2.09 -4.56 -53.37
N HIS A 139 1.77 -5.81 -53.68
CA HIS A 139 1.19 -6.87 -52.88
C HIS A 139 1.94 -7.26 -51.59
N VAL A 140 1.15 -7.58 -50.56
CA VAL A 140 1.26 -8.69 -49.57
C VAL A 140 2.67 -9.08 -49.07
N VAL A 141 2.95 -8.80 -47.80
CA VAL A 141 3.95 -9.53 -46.99
C VAL A 141 3.29 -9.96 -45.66
N PRO A 142 3.33 -11.26 -45.28
CA PRO A 142 2.73 -11.74 -44.05
C PRO A 142 3.73 -11.62 -42.88
N ILE A 143 3.28 -11.12 -41.73
CA ILE A 143 4.02 -11.23 -40.46
C ILE A 143 3.23 -12.15 -39.54
N SER A 144 3.86 -13.29 -39.25
CA SER A 144 3.37 -14.41 -38.46
C SER A 144 3.31 -14.09 -36.96
N ALA A 145 2.11 -14.31 -36.41
CA ALA A 145 1.76 -14.90 -35.12
C ALA A 145 2.15 -14.23 -33.78
N SER A 146 1.08 -13.84 -33.07
CA SER A 146 0.84 -13.93 -31.61
C SER A 146 0.86 -12.64 -30.80
N PHE A 147 -0.17 -11.81 -30.95
CA PHE A 147 -0.83 -11.11 -29.83
C PHE A 147 -2.27 -10.77 -30.27
N TYR A 148 -3.26 -11.43 -29.67
CA TYR A 148 -4.69 -11.18 -29.91
C TYR A 148 -5.10 -9.92 -29.11
N ILE A 149 -5.29 -8.80 -29.80
CA ILE A 149 -6.16 -7.70 -29.36
C ILE A 149 -7.16 -7.52 -30.51
N PRO A 150 -8.49 -7.56 -30.28
CA PRO A 150 -9.45 -7.41 -31.36
C PRO A 150 -9.48 -5.94 -31.78
N LEU A 151 -8.64 -5.57 -32.75
CA LEU A 151 -8.87 -4.35 -33.54
C LEU A 151 -10.09 -4.60 -34.42
N ARG A 152 -11.24 -4.08 -33.98
CA ARG A 152 -12.40 -3.89 -34.85
C ARG A 152 -11.95 -2.99 -35.99
N VAL A 153 -11.87 -3.55 -37.19
CA VAL A 153 -11.48 -2.88 -38.44
C VAL A 153 -12.36 -1.65 -38.64
N LEU A 154 -11.82 -0.47 -38.34
CA LEU A 154 -12.37 0.78 -38.85
C LEU A 154 -11.97 0.86 -40.32
N SER A 155 -12.97 0.75 -41.20
CA SER A 155 -12.86 0.99 -42.64
C SER A 155 -12.03 2.24 -42.91
N PHE A 156 -10.93 2.06 -43.64
CA PHE A 156 -9.91 3.08 -43.91
C PHE A 156 -10.29 4.03 -45.07
N ASP A 157 -11.45 3.84 -45.70
CA ASP A 157 -11.83 4.56 -46.93
C ASP A 157 -12.39 5.97 -46.68
N SER A 158 -12.79 6.32 -45.46
CA SER A 158 -13.35 7.66 -45.15
C SER A 158 -12.33 8.67 -44.62
N LEU A 159 -11.03 8.37 -44.65
CA LEU A 159 -10.00 9.09 -43.88
C LEU A 159 -9.30 10.25 -44.59
N PHE A 160 -9.64 10.55 -45.86
CA PHE A 160 -9.06 11.66 -46.62
C PHE A 160 -9.99 12.89 -46.70
N LYS A 161 -10.27 13.51 -45.55
CA LYS A 161 -10.78 14.89 -45.51
C LYS A 161 -10.03 15.66 -44.43
N ASN A 162 -9.33 16.73 -44.82
CA ASN A 162 -8.31 17.51 -44.09
C ASN A 162 -8.54 17.90 -42.60
N ARG A 163 -9.67 17.58 -41.97
CA ARG A 163 -9.91 17.73 -40.52
C ARG A 163 -9.70 16.46 -39.69
N THR A 164 -9.69 15.27 -40.28
CA THR A 164 -9.54 13.99 -39.54
C THR A 164 -8.09 13.68 -39.16
N PHE A 165 -7.10 14.27 -39.82
CA PHE A 165 -5.69 13.98 -39.57
C PHE A 165 -5.19 14.54 -38.22
N SER A 166 -5.72 15.69 -37.77
CA SER A 166 -5.43 16.22 -36.43
C SER A 166 -6.07 15.36 -35.32
N PHE A 167 -7.29 14.88 -35.57
CA PHE A 167 -8.03 14.00 -34.65
C PHE A 167 -7.38 12.61 -34.52
N ALA A 168 -6.98 12.00 -35.64
CA ALA A 168 -6.25 10.74 -35.64
C ALA A 168 -4.87 10.87 -34.95
N ARG A 169 -4.17 12.00 -35.14
CA ARG A 169 -2.90 12.30 -34.47
C ARG A 169 -3.07 12.45 -32.95
N GLY A 170 -4.19 12.99 -32.47
CA GLY A 170 -4.54 13.03 -31.05
C GLY A 170 -4.66 11.63 -30.45
N ASN A 171 -5.50 10.79 -31.05
CA ASN A 171 -5.73 9.41 -30.58
C ASN A 171 -4.46 8.54 -30.66
N LEU A 172 -3.61 8.75 -31.67
CA LEU A 172 -2.33 8.04 -31.80
C LEU A 172 -1.30 8.44 -30.74
N LYS A 173 -1.22 9.74 -30.39
CA LYS A 173 -0.35 10.20 -29.30
C LYS A 173 -0.80 9.63 -27.96
N GLU A 174 -2.11 9.62 -27.72
CA GLU A 174 -2.69 9.07 -26.48
C GLU A 174 -2.42 7.57 -26.34
N VAL A 175 -2.62 6.79 -27.41
CA VAL A 175 -2.28 5.35 -27.43
C VAL A 175 -0.78 5.12 -27.24
N SER A 176 0.08 5.92 -27.87
CA SER A 176 1.54 5.81 -27.71
C SER A 176 1.97 6.10 -26.27
N SER A 177 1.49 7.19 -25.67
CA SER A 177 1.80 7.53 -24.28
C SER A 177 1.33 6.45 -23.29
N HIS A 178 0.17 5.83 -23.56
CA HIS A 178 -0.35 4.75 -22.74
C HIS A 178 0.53 3.48 -22.79
N VAL A 179 0.97 3.08 -23.99
CA VAL A 179 1.84 1.89 -24.16
C VAL A 179 3.21 2.11 -23.52
N ILE A 180 3.78 3.30 -23.65
CA ILE A 180 5.06 3.66 -23.05
C ILE A 180 4.97 3.66 -21.52
N GLY A 181 3.91 4.26 -20.96
CA GLY A 181 3.65 4.28 -19.53
C GLY A 181 3.52 2.87 -18.95
N LEU A 182 2.73 2.02 -19.60
CA LEU A 182 2.55 0.62 -19.18
C LEU A 182 3.87 -0.17 -19.19
N GLN A 183 4.69 0.00 -20.23
CA GLN A 183 5.98 -0.69 -20.33
C GLN A 183 6.95 -0.23 -19.24
N ARG A 184 7.02 1.08 -18.97
CA ARG A 184 7.82 1.63 -17.87
C ARG A 184 7.35 1.08 -16.53
N PHE A 185 6.03 1.02 -16.33
CA PHE A 185 5.43 0.47 -15.13
C PHE A 185 5.81 -1.00 -14.93
N ILE A 186 5.61 -1.86 -15.93
CA ILE A 186 5.94 -3.30 -15.84
C ILE A 186 7.42 -3.51 -15.55
N GLN A 187 8.32 -2.78 -16.20
CA GLN A 187 9.77 -2.94 -15.96
C GLN A 187 10.18 -2.46 -14.58
N THR A 188 9.62 -1.35 -14.11
CA THR A 188 9.86 -0.84 -12.76
C THR A 188 9.34 -1.82 -11.70
N MET A 189 8.14 -2.38 -11.91
CA MET A 189 7.59 -3.43 -11.06
C MET A 189 8.53 -4.63 -10.96
N ARG A 190 9.00 -5.15 -12.09
CA ARG A 190 9.93 -6.30 -12.13
C ARG A 190 11.27 -6.02 -11.42
N ALA A 191 11.75 -4.79 -11.51
CA ALA A 191 12.96 -4.34 -10.79
C ALA A 191 12.74 -4.30 -9.27
N ILE A 192 11.61 -3.74 -8.84
CA ILE A 192 11.22 -3.73 -7.41
C ILE A 192 11.05 -5.16 -6.89
N GLN A 193 10.40 -6.05 -7.65
CA GLN A 193 10.21 -7.45 -7.27
C GLN A 193 11.54 -8.16 -7.03
N GLY A 194 12.49 -8.05 -7.97
CA GLY A 194 13.82 -8.66 -7.82
C GLY A 194 14.61 -8.07 -6.65
N ALA A 195 14.56 -6.75 -6.48
CA ALA A 195 15.23 -6.07 -5.38
C ALA A 195 14.65 -6.44 -4.00
N LEU A 196 13.32 -6.58 -3.87
CA LEU A 196 12.66 -7.04 -2.64
C LEU A 196 13.02 -8.49 -2.31
N VAL A 197 13.04 -9.39 -3.30
CA VAL A 197 13.45 -10.79 -3.08
C VAL A 197 14.88 -10.85 -2.53
N ILE A 198 15.83 -10.12 -3.13
CA ILE A 198 17.21 -10.08 -2.63
C ILE A 198 17.27 -9.45 -1.23
N ALA A 199 16.62 -8.30 -1.01
CA ALA A 199 16.64 -7.61 0.27
C ALA A 199 16.02 -8.46 1.40
N SER A 200 14.95 -9.20 1.10
CA SER A 200 14.28 -10.10 2.04
C SER A 200 15.18 -11.23 2.54
N SER A 201 16.08 -11.74 1.70
CA SER A 201 17.00 -12.83 2.07
C SER A 201 17.87 -12.45 3.27
N ILE A 202 18.32 -11.19 3.34
CA ILE A 202 19.12 -10.69 4.46
C ILE A 202 18.30 -10.65 5.74
N GLN A 203 17.05 -10.21 5.67
CA GLN A 203 16.17 -10.18 6.83
C GLN A 203 15.84 -11.58 7.35
N ILE A 204 15.62 -12.53 6.44
CA ILE A 204 15.41 -13.95 6.77
C ILE A 204 16.65 -14.51 7.48
N ILE A 205 17.85 -14.29 6.91
CA ILE A 205 19.11 -14.75 7.50
C ILE A 205 19.31 -14.13 8.89
N LEU A 206 19.21 -12.81 9.02
CA LEU A 206 19.39 -12.11 10.31
C LEU A 206 18.34 -12.48 11.36
N GLY A 207 17.09 -12.75 10.93
CA GLY A 207 15.99 -13.15 11.78
C GLY A 207 16.14 -14.57 12.33
N TYR A 208 16.34 -15.56 11.45
CA TYR A 208 16.44 -16.97 11.87
C TYR A 208 17.79 -17.34 12.49
N SER A 209 18.87 -16.65 12.14
CA SER A 209 20.18 -16.83 12.81
C SER A 209 20.20 -16.29 14.25
N GLN A 210 19.12 -15.65 14.72
CA GLN A 210 19.02 -14.99 16.03
C GLN A 210 19.99 -13.83 16.24
N VAL A 211 20.77 -13.47 15.23
CA VAL A 211 21.71 -12.34 15.26
C VAL A 211 20.96 -11.03 15.51
N TRP A 212 19.78 -10.85 14.91
CA TRP A 212 18.94 -9.68 15.20
C TRP A 212 18.51 -9.63 16.67
N GLY A 213 18.22 -10.79 17.28
CA GLY A 213 17.92 -10.88 18.71
C GLY A 213 19.04 -10.30 19.58
N LEU A 214 20.30 -10.53 19.23
CA LEU A 214 21.46 -9.96 19.93
C LEU A 214 21.52 -8.43 19.77
N PHE A 215 21.38 -7.92 18.54
CA PHE A 215 21.37 -6.48 18.27
C PHE A 215 20.18 -5.77 18.94
N SER A 216 19.01 -6.40 18.98
CA SER A 216 17.79 -5.85 19.59
C SER A 216 17.89 -5.61 21.11
N ARG A 217 18.90 -6.21 21.77
CA ARG A 217 19.26 -5.93 23.16
C ARG A 217 20.03 -4.62 23.31
N PHE A 218 20.84 -4.26 22.31
CA PHE A 218 21.60 -3.01 22.30
C PHE A 218 20.70 -1.81 21.98
N PHE A 219 19.70 -2.02 21.11
CA PHE A 219 18.70 -1.00 20.83
C PHE A 219 17.75 -0.83 22.03
N SER A 220 18.00 0.22 22.82
CA SER A 220 17.07 0.70 23.83
C SER A 220 15.83 1.33 23.16
N PRO A 221 14.68 1.42 23.86
CA PRO A 221 13.51 2.14 23.35
C PRO A 221 13.83 3.59 22.94
N LEU A 222 14.82 4.22 23.58
CA LEU A 222 15.30 5.56 23.26
C LEU A 222 15.95 5.64 21.86
N GLY A 223 16.61 4.58 21.41
CA GLY A 223 17.21 4.51 20.07
C GLY A 223 16.20 4.18 18.97
N MET A 224 15.14 3.43 19.27
CA MET A 224 14.11 3.08 18.29
C MET A 224 13.08 4.20 18.07
N SER A 225 12.77 4.97 19.12
CA SER A 225 11.73 6.02 19.06
C SER A 225 11.95 7.03 17.93
N PRO A 226 13.17 7.56 17.68
CA PRO A 226 13.41 8.48 16.57
C PRO A 226 13.16 7.83 15.21
N VAL A 227 13.51 6.56 15.03
CA VAL A 227 13.30 5.84 13.77
C VAL A 227 11.81 5.64 13.51
N VAL A 228 11.07 5.16 14.52
CA VAL A 228 9.62 4.98 14.42
C VAL A 228 8.91 6.33 14.19
N ALA A 229 9.35 7.38 14.88
CA ALA A 229 8.83 8.74 14.70
C ALA A 229 9.10 9.27 13.29
N LEU A 230 10.30 9.03 12.73
CA LEU A 230 10.64 9.44 11.38
C LEU A 230 9.77 8.75 10.32
N VAL A 231 9.50 7.44 10.48
CA VAL A 231 8.59 6.71 9.58
C VAL A 231 7.17 7.26 9.68
N GLY A 232 6.67 7.50 10.91
CA GLY A 232 5.34 8.09 11.14
C GLY A 232 5.21 9.52 10.61
N LEU A 233 6.22 10.38 10.82
CA LEU A 233 6.27 11.72 10.26
C LEU A 233 6.37 11.71 8.72
N GLY A 234 7.03 10.70 8.15
CA GLY A 234 7.07 10.48 6.71
C GLY A 234 5.68 10.20 6.11
N LEU A 235 4.87 9.36 6.78
CA LEU A 235 3.47 9.15 6.43
C LEU A 235 2.66 10.45 6.56
N PHE A 236 2.84 11.19 7.65
CA PHE A 236 2.15 12.46 7.88
C PHE A 236 2.47 13.51 6.81
N GLN A 237 3.74 13.64 6.42
CA GLN A 237 4.18 14.59 5.39
C GLN A 237 3.49 14.35 4.04
N ARG A 238 3.11 13.11 3.73
CA ARG A 238 2.40 12.76 2.49
C ARG A 238 0.89 12.73 2.64
N GLY A 239 0.38 12.26 3.79
CA GLY A 239 -1.05 12.16 4.06
C GLY A 239 -1.71 13.51 4.33
N PHE A 240 -1.04 14.41 5.07
CA PHE A 240 -1.62 15.70 5.45
C PHE A 240 -1.90 16.64 4.25
N PRO A 241 -1.03 16.73 3.23
CA PRO A 241 -1.35 17.49 2.02
C PRO A 241 -2.58 16.98 1.26
N LEU A 242 -2.85 15.65 1.27
CA LEU A 242 -4.05 15.08 0.65
C LEU A 242 -5.31 15.58 1.34
N LEU A 243 -5.26 15.71 2.67
CA LEU A 243 -6.32 16.32 3.47
C LEU A 243 -6.49 17.81 3.11
N GLY A 244 -5.38 18.52 2.91
CA GLY A 244 -5.37 19.94 2.54
C GLY A 244 -5.93 20.23 1.14
N ASN A 245 -5.78 19.30 0.19
CA ASN A 245 -6.39 19.41 -1.14
C ASN A 245 -7.92 19.48 -1.09
N CYS A 246 -8.53 18.96 -0.01
CA CYS A 246 -9.97 18.94 0.25
C CYS A 246 -10.28 19.34 1.68
N VAL A 247 -9.99 20.60 2.00
CA VAL A 247 -10.16 21.14 3.36
C VAL A 247 -11.59 21.01 3.88
N GLU A 248 -12.59 21.05 2.99
CA GLU A 248 -14.01 20.97 3.36
C GLU A 248 -14.39 19.61 3.96
N ILE A 249 -13.75 18.52 3.53
CA ILE A 249 -13.94 17.18 4.09
C ILE A 249 -12.90 16.92 5.17
N GLY A 250 -11.67 17.39 4.94
CA GLY A 250 -10.54 17.09 5.80
C GLY A 250 -10.59 17.75 7.18
N LEU A 251 -11.01 19.01 7.25
CA LEU A 251 -11.11 19.73 8.52
C LEU A 251 -12.20 19.13 9.44
N PRO A 252 -13.43 18.84 8.95
CA PRO A 252 -14.41 18.10 9.75
C PRO A 252 -13.91 16.73 10.19
N MET A 253 -13.18 16.00 9.34
CA MET A 253 -12.59 14.71 9.71
C MET A 253 -11.64 14.84 10.91
N LEU A 254 -10.72 15.81 10.89
CA LEU A 254 -9.80 16.05 12.00
C LEU A 254 -10.53 16.45 13.27
N LEU A 255 -11.45 17.41 13.18
CA LEU A 255 -12.22 17.89 14.33
C LEU A 255 -13.06 16.76 14.95
N LEU A 256 -13.64 15.91 14.12
CA LEU A 256 -14.48 14.80 14.56
C LEU A 256 -13.62 13.70 15.20
N VAL A 257 -12.48 13.33 14.61
CA VAL A 257 -11.55 12.36 15.22
C VAL A 257 -11.02 12.87 16.56
N ILE A 258 -10.59 14.14 16.64
CA ILE A 258 -10.10 14.73 17.89
C ILE A 258 -11.24 14.82 18.92
N GLY A 259 -12.42 15.29 18.52
CA GLY A 259 -13.58 15.41 19.40
C GLY A 259 -14.05 14.07 19.96
N VAL A 260 -14.16 13.04 19.10
CA VAL A 260 -14.55 11.69 19.54
C VAL A 260 -13.47 11.04 20.40
N SER A 261 -12.18 11.15 20.01
CA SER A 261 -11.07 10.52 20.73
C SER A 261 -10.76 11.17 22.08
N GLN A 262 -10.86 12.50 22.18
CA GLN A 262 -10.44 13.25 23.38
C GLN A 262 -11.61 13.67 24.27
N TYR A 263 -12.73 14.13 23.68
CA TYR A 263 -13.83 14.75 24.44
C TYR A 263 -14.92 13.74 24.81
N LEU A 264 -15.34 12.88 23.87
CA LEU A 264 -16.40 11.89 24.12
C LEU A 264 -15.94 10.67 24.94
N LYS A 265 -14.65 10.58 25.31
CA LYS A 265 -14.13 9.52 26.18
C LYS A 265 -14.87 9.41 27.53
N HIS A 266 -15.38 10.54 28.03
CA HIS A 266 -16.07 10.62 29.32
C HIS A 266 -17.59 10.37 29.21
N VAL A 267 -18.16 10.39 28.01
CA VAL A 267 -19.59 10.16 27.79
C VAL A 267 -19.79 8.67 27.51
N ARG A 268 -20.41 7.96 28.46
CA ARG A 268 -20.80 6.55 28.31
C ARG A 268 -22.32 6.47 28.10
N PRO A 269 -22.83 6.46 26.85
CA PRO A 269 -24.27 6.47 26.59
C PRO A 269 -24.93 5.14 26.95
N LEU A 270 -24.19 4.04 26.84
CA LEU A 270 -24.63 2.69 27.19
C LEU A 270 -23.78 2.21 28.36
N ARG A 271 -24.45 1.78 29.43
CA ARG A 271 -23.88 1.54 30.77
C ARG A 271 -22.83 0.42 30.79
N ASP A 272 -22.82 -0.45 29.79
CA ASP A 272 -22.01 -1.68 29.77
C ASP A 272 -20.99 -1.78 28.61
N ILE A 273 -20.96 -0.83 27.64
CA ILE A 273 -20.02 -0.90 26.50
C ILE A 273 -19.49 0.50 26.13
N PRO A 274 -18.17 0.80 26.28
CA PRO A 274 -17.59 2.07 25.87
C PRO A 274 -17.41 2.14 24.34
N ILE A 275 -18.51 2.39 23.61
CA ILE A 275 -18.55 2.39 22.14
C ILE A 275 -17.63 3.45 21.51
N PHE A 276 -17.60 4.66 22.06
CA PHE A 276 -16.80 5.76 21.50
C PHE A 276 -15.29 5.60 21.69
N GLU A 277 -14.87 4.88 22.73
CA GLU A 277 -13.45 4.58 22.98
C GLU A 277 -12.96 3.40 22.12
N ARG A 278 -13.83 2.42 21.86
CA ARG A 278 -13.49 1.21 21.09
C ARG A 278 -13.60 1.38 19.58
N PHE A 279 -14.56 2.18 19.09
CA PHE A 279 -14.87 2.31 17.65
C PHE A 279 -14.67 3.70 17.01
N PRO A 280 -13.66 4.51 17.41
CA PRO A 280 -13.56 5.88 16.95
C PRO A 280 -13.38 5.97 15.42
N ILE A 281 -12.53 5.13 14.84
CA ILE A 281 -12.22 5.18 13.40
C ILE A 281 -13.45 4.82 12.57
N LEU A 282 -14.21 3.80 12.96
CA LEU A 282 -15.43 3.39 12.24
C LEU A 282 -16.50 4.48 12.26
N ILE A 283 -16.73 5.08 13.44
CA ILE A 283 -17.74 6.14 13.61
C ILE A 283 -17.33 7.37 12.79
N CYS A 284 -16.08 7.81 12.93
CA CYS A 284 -15.56 8.97 12.21
C CYS A 284 -15.60 8.75 10.69
N GLY A 285 -15.12 7.59 10.25
CA GLY A 285 -15.09 7.19 8.84
C GLY A 285 -16.49 7.15 8.23
N THR A 286 -17.48 6.58 8.94
CA THR A 286 -18.86 6.48 8.43
C THR A 286 -19.50 7.87 8.33
N ILE A 287 -19.39 8.70 9.37
CA ILE A 287 -19.97 10.04 9.37
C ILE A 287 -19.35 10.90 8.26
N ILE A 288 -18.02 10.86 8.10
CA ILE A 288 -17.37 11.68 7.08
C ILE A 288 -17.66 11.18 5.66
N TRP A 289 -17.81 9.87 5.46
CA TRP A 289 -18.25 9.31 4.18
C TRP A 289 -19.67 9.72 3.80
N ILE A 290 -20.60 9.72 4.77
CA ILE A 290 -21.97 10.20 4.53
C ILE A 290 -21.93 11.70 4.21
N TYR A 291 -21.15 12.48 4.96
CA TYR A 291 -20.98 13.91 4.72
C TYR A 291 -20.41 14.21 3.32
N SER A 292 -19.36 13.50 2.88
CA SER A 292 -18.76 13.67 1.56
C SER A 292 -19.72 13.27 0.43
N LEU A 293 -20.55 12.25 0.64
CA LEU A 293 -21.59 11.84 -0.29
C LEU A 293 -22.67 12.92 -0.43
N ILE A 294 -23.10 13.52 0.68
CA ILE A 294 -24.08 14.63 0.67
C ILE A 294 -23.51 15.84 -0.06
N LEU A 295 -22.25 16.23 0.19
CA LEU A 295 -21.61 17.34 -0.52
C LEU A 295 -21.46 17.08 -2.02
N THR A 296 -21.12 15.84 -2.40
CA THR A 296 -20.99 15.45 -3.80
C THR A 296 -22.35 15.46 -4.51
N ALA A 297 -23.39 14.90 -3.88
CA ALA A 297 -24.76 14.88 -4.41
C ALA A 297 -25.41 16.28 -4.45
N GLY A 298 -25.12 17.12 -3.45
CA GLY A 298 -25.59 18.51 -3.39
C GLY A 298 -24.92 19.44 -4.40
N GLY A 299 -23.99 18.94 -5.22
CA GLY A 299 -23.39 19.71 -6.31
C GLY A 299 -22.37 20.76 -5.87
N ALA A 300 -21.88 20.69 -4.63
CA ALA A 300 -20.93 21.66 -4.06
C ALA A 300 -19.64 21.80 -4.89
N TYR A 301 -19.27 20.75 -5.63
CA TYR A 301 -18.04 20.68 -6.41
C TYR A 301 -18.24 20.88 -7.93
N HIS A 302 -19.44 21.11 -8.46
CA HIS A 302 -19.66 21.20 -9.92
C HIS A 302 -18.92 22.37 -10.60
N ASN A 303 -18.83 23.51 -9.91
CA ASN A 303 -18.20 24.73 -10.44
C ASN A 303 -16.77 24.95 -9.91
N LYS A 304 -16.16 23.93 -9.30
CA LYS A 304 -14.80 23.98 -8.75
C LYS A 304 -13.78 23.52 -9.80
N PRO A 305 -12.50 23.93 -9.69
CA PRO A 305 -11.46 23.48 -10.63
C PRO A 305 -11.31 21.96 -10.63
N ILE A 306 -10.88 21.40 -11.76
CA ILE A 306 -10.79 19.95 -11.98
C ILE A 306 -9.95 19.22 -10.92
N ALA A 307 -8.90 19.85 -10.41
CA ALA A 307 -8.06 19.27 -9.35
C ALA A 307 -8.84 19.03 -8.05
N THR A 308 -9.69 19.98 -7.65
CA THR A 308 -10.59 19.86 -6.50
C THR A 308 -11.69 18.84 -6.77
N GLN A 309 -12.20 18.78 -8.00
CA GLN A 309 -13.20 17.77 -8.37
C GLN A 309 -12.64 16.35 -8.28
N ILE A 310 -11.40 16.13 -8.70
CA ILE A 310 -10.73 14.82 -8.62
C ILE A 310 -10.48 14.43 -7.16
N SER A 311 -10.08 15.39 -6.33
CA SER A 311 -9.67 15.10 -4.95
C SER A 311 -10.85 14.97 -3.99
N CYS A 312 -11.91 15.78 -4.16
CA CYS A 312 -12.95 15.94 -3.14
C CYS A 312 -14.26 15.26 -3.47
N ARG A 313 -14.49 14.90 -4.73
CA ARG A 313 -15.71 14.19 -5.12
C ARG A 313 -15.55 12.69 -4.95
N THR A 314 -16.59 12.05 -4.45
CA THR A 314 -16.62 10.60 -4.25
C THR A 314 -16.77 9.79 -5.55
N ASP A 315 -17.18 10.42 -6.65
CA ASP A 315 -17.48 9.77 -7.94
C ASP A 315 -16.31 9.75 -8.94
N ARG A 316 -15.18 10.43 -8.64
CA ARG A 316 -14.07 10.63 -9.60
C ARG A 316 -12.89 9.68 -9.45
N ALA A 317 -12.89 8.80 -8.45
CA ALA A 317 -11.79 7.87 -8.24
C ALA A 317 -11.63 6.83 -9.36
N ASN A 318 -12.70 6.50 -10.11
CA ASN A 318 -12.73 5.50 -11.19
C ASN A 318 -12.19 4.09 -10.85
N LEU A 319 -11.87 3.81 -9.58
CA LEU A 319 -11.33 2.52 -9.14
C LEU A 319 -12.37 1.40 -9.31
N ILE A 320 -13.62 1.66 -8.94
CA ILE A 320 -14.71 0.67 -9.01
C ILE A 320 -15.11 0.36 -10.46
N SER A 321 -15.05 1.34 -11.36
CA SER A 321 -15.43 1.14 -12.78
C SER A 321 -14.33 0.45 -13.60
N THR A 322 -13.07 0.54 -13.16
CA THR A 322 -11.91 -0.01 -13.87
C THR A 322 -11.43 -1.35 -13.32
N ALA A 323 -11.71 -1.64 -12.04
CA ALA A 323 -11.32 -2.89 -11.42
C ALA A 323 -12.30 -4.04 -11.76
N PRO A 324 -11.79 -5.25 -12.03
CA PRO A 324 -12.64 -6.43 -12.14
C PRO A 324 -13.27 -6.77 -10.77
N TRP A 325 -14.53 -7.17 -10.79
CA TRP A 325 -15.32 -7.53 -9.60
C TRP A 325 -14.79 -8.77 -8.85
N PHE A 326 -14.04 -9.62 -9.53
CA PHE A 326 -13.34 -10.74 -8.95
C PHE A 326 -11.96 -10.82 -9.58
N LYS A 327 -10.91 -10.72 -8.78
CA LYS A 327 -9.55 -11.01 -9.22
C LYS A 327 -8.73 -11.59 -8.08
N PHE A 328 -8.18 -12.77 -8.33
CA PHE A 328 -7.24 -13.40 -7.43
C PHE A 328 -5.80 -12.92 -7.72
N PRO A 329 -5.09 -12.31 -6.75
CA PRO A 329 -3.67 -12.02 -6.87
C PRO A 329 -2.86 -13.30 -7.05
N TYR A 330 -1.99 -13.36 -8.05
CA TYR A 330 -1.11 -14.50 -8.27
C TYR A 330 0.36 -14.06 -8.32
N PRO A 331 1.29 -14.93 -7.91
CA PRO A 331 2.71 -14.61 -7.94
C PRO A 331 3.18 -14.34 -9.38
N LEU A 332 4.14 -13.43 -9.52
CA LEU A 332 4.77 -13.03 -10.78
C LEU A 332 3.80 -12.45 -11.82
N GLN A 333 2.69 -11.84 -11.39
CA GLN A 333 1.71 -11.23 -12.28
C GLN A 333 2.26 -10.12 -13.20
N TRP A 334 3.36 -9.47 -12.82
CA TRP A 334 4.04 -8.45 -13.62
C TRP A 334 5.18 -9.01 -14.48
N GLY A 335 5.40 -10.34 -14.46
CA GLY A 335 6.49 -11.02 -15.17
C GLY A 335 7.65 -11.44 -14.25
N PRO A 336 8.71 -12.04 -14.80
CA PRO A 336 9.83 -12.55 -14.01
C PRO A 336 10.68 -11.41 -13.44
N PRO A 337 11.13 -11.50 -12.18
CA PRO A 337 11.87 -10.45 -11.49
C PRO A 337 13.20 -10.17 -12.20
N THR A 338 13.61 -8.92 -12.20
CA THR A 338 14.91 -8.49 -12.72
C THR A 338 15.82 -8.11 -11.58
N PHE A 339 17.03 -8.66 -11.57
CA PHE A 339 17.98 -8.45 -10.48
C PHE A 339 19.05 -7.45 -10.88
N SER A 340 19.06 -6.31 -10.21
CA SER A 340 20.08 -5.27 -10.32
C SER A 340 20.69 -5.05 -8.94
N ALA A 341 22.02 -4.99 -8.86
CA ALA A 341 22.73 -4.78 -7.60
C ALA A 341 22.35 -3.43 -6.97
N GLY A 342 22.29 -2.35 -7.77
CA GLY A 342 21.97 -1.01 -7.28
C GLY A 342 20.57 -0.92 -6.65
N HIS A 343 19.58 -1.52 -7.30
CA HIS A 343 18.20 -1.58 -6.77
C HIS A 343 18.12 -2.42 -5.50
N SER A 344 18.88 -3.52 -5.46
CA SER A 344 18.92 -4.42 -4.30
C SER A 344 19.51 -3.74 -3.07
N PHE A 345 20.63 -3.02 -3.21
CA PHE A 345 21.24 -2.27 -2.12
C PHE A 345 20.30 -1.18 -1.57
N ALA A 346 19.58 -0.48 -2.44
CA ALA A 346 18.58 0.49 -2.02
C ALA A 346 17.47 -0.18 -1.17
N MET A 347 16.94 -1.33 -1.62
CA MET A 347 15.91 -2.07 -0.87
C MET A 347 16.42 -2.70 0.44
N MET A 348 17.69 -3.10 0.49
CA MET A 348 18.33 -3.58 1.73
C MET A 348 18.32 -2.53 2.83
N SER A 349 18.51 -1.25 2.48
CA SER A 349 18.43 -0.16 3.46
C SER A 349 17.02 -0.02 4.08
N ALA A 350 15.96 -0.10 3.27
CA ALA A 350 14.58 -0.08 3.77
C ALA A 350 14.26 -1.30 4.63
N VAL A 351 14.76 -2.47 4.25
CA VAL A 351 14.64 -3.68 5.07
C VAL A 351 15.23 -3.47 6.47
N LEU A 352 16.45 -2.92 6.59
CA LEU A 352 17.05 -2.63 7.90
C LEU A 352 16.22 -1.64 8.72
N VAL A 353 15.69 -0.59 8.10
CA VAL A 353 14.78 0.36 8.75
C VAL A 353 13.51 -0.35 9.23
N SER A 354 12.91 -1.21 8.41
CA SER A 354 11.70 -1.97 8.75
C SER A 354 11.93 -2.94 9.91
N MET A 355 13.16 -3.47 10.07
CA MET A 355 13.51 -4.34 11.20
C MET A 355 13.52 -3.54 12.52
N VAL A 356 14.08 -2.32 12.51
CA VAL A 356 14.08 -1.42 13.68
C VAL A 356 12.66 -0.98 14.02
N GLU A 357 11.91 -0.56 13.00
CA GLU A 357 10.50 -0.17 13.12
C GLU A 357 9.65 -1.29 13.75
N SER A 358 9.71 -2.49 13.19
CA SER A 358 8.94 -3.64 13.67
C SER A 358 9.36 -4.08 15.07
N THR A 359 10.64 -3.98 15.40
CA THR A 359 11.13 -4.27 16.76
C THR A 359 10.57 -3.28 17.78
N GLY A 360 10.55 -1.99 17.44
CA GLY A 360 9.93 -0.95 18.25
C GLY A 360 8.43 -1.19 18.42
N ALA A 361 7.74 -1.54 17.35
CA ALA A 361 6.32 -1.85 17.35
C ALA A 361 6.00 -3.09 18.20
N TYR A 362 6.79 -4.16 18.17
CA TYR A 362 6.58 -5.33 19.05
C TYR A 362 6.75 -4.97 20.54
N LYS A 363 7.78 -4.19 20.89
CA LYS A 363 8.01 -3.73 22.27
C LYS A 363 6.88 -2.80 22.74
N ALA A 364 6.36 -1.95 21.87
CA ALA A 364 5.20 -1.10 22.16
C ALA A 364 3.92 -1.92 22.30
N ALA A 365 3.65 -2.84 21.37
CA ALA A 365 2.47 -3.71 21.39
C ALA A 365 2.43 -4.59 22.66
N SER A 366 3.57 -5.16 23.08
CA SER A 366 3.61 -5.94 24.32
C SER A 366 3.31 -5.09 25.55
N ARG A 367 3.83 -3.86 25.60
CA ARG A 367 3.56 -2.93 26.71
C ARG A 367 2.08 -2.51 26.74
N LEU A 368 1.51 -2.17 25.60
CA LEU A 368 0.11 -1.76 25.48
C LEU A 368 -0.87 -2.91 25.72
N ALA A 369 -0.50 -4.14 25.35
CA ALA A 369 -1.28 -5.35 25.62
C ALA A 369 -1.06 -5.95 27.02
N ILE A 370 -0.29 -5.27 27.90
CA ILE A 370 0.07 -5.74 29.25
C ILE A 370 0.67 -7.16 29.22
N ALA A 371 1.43 -7.45 28.18
CA ALA A 371 2.14 -8.70 28.03
C ALA A 371 3.56 -8.57 28.57
N THR A 372 4.12 -9.70 29.03
CA THR A 372 5.53 -9.78 29.38
C THR A 372 6.39 -9.35 28.17
N PRO A 373 7.41 -8.50 28.36
CA PRO A 373 8.29 -8.09 27.27
C PRO A 373 8.80 -9.30 26.48
N PRO A 374 8.65 -9.33 25.15
CA PRO A 374 9.00 -10.47 24.34
C PRO A 374 10.51 -10.73 24.42
N PRO A 375 10.95 -11.97 24.69
CA PRO A 375 12.36 -12.30 24.73
C PRO A 375 13.00 -12.17 23.33
N ALA A 376 14.31 -11.94 23.29
CA ALA A 376 15.06 -11.65 22.06
C ALA A 376 14.86 -12.69 20.94
N TYR A 377 14.70 -13.98 21.29
CA TYR A 377 14.48 -15.04 20.30
C TYR A 377 13.09 -14.95 19.63
N VAL A 378 12.06 -14.49 20.35
CA VAL A 378 10.72 -14.26 19.79
C VAL A 378 10.74 -13.07 18.84
N LEU A 379 11.44 -12.00 19.21
CA LEU A 379 11.69 -10.85 18.34
C LEU A 379 12.37 -11.28 17.04
N SER A 380 13.48 -12.02 17.15
CA SER A 380 14.23 -12.46 15.98
C SER A 380 13.41 -13.40 15.08
N ARG A 381 12.64 -14.32 15.68
CA ARG A 381 11.69 -15.17 14.93
C ARG A 381 10.63 -14.33 14.21
N GLY A 382 10.12 -13.29 14.86
CA GLY A 382 9.18 -12.36 14.27
C GLY A 382 9.75 -11.63 13.05
N ILE A 383 10.99 -11.16 13.15
CA ILE A 383 11.69 -10.53 12.02
C ILE A 383 11.99 -11.52 10.90
N GLY A 384 12.29 -12.79 11.21
CA GLY A 384 12.46 -13.85 10.22
C GLY A 384 11.19 -14.09 9.41
N TRP A 385 10.03 -14.19 10.08
CA TRP A 385 8.73 -14.31 9.41
C TRP A 385 8.33 -13.06 8.61
N GLN A 386 8.65 -11.87 9.12
CA GLN A 386 8.50 -10.64 8.34
C GLN A 386 9.36 -10.66 7.07
N GLY A 387 10.59 -11.17 7.13
CA GLY A 387 11.45 -11.37 5.96
C GLY A 387 10.82 -12.31 4.92
N ILE A 388 10.23 -13.43 5.36
CA ILE A 388 9.44 -14.31 4.47
C ILE A 388 8.26 -13.54 3.86
N GLY A 389 7.59 -12.69 4.64
CA GLY A 389 6.52 -11.84 4.14
C GLY A 389 6.96 -10.85 3.06
N ILE A 390 8.13 -10.23 3.21
CA ILE A 390 8.72 -9.34 2.20
C ILE A 390 9.17 -10.11 0.95
N MET A 391 9.58 -11.37 1.10
CA MET A 391 9.83 -12.24 -0.05
C MET A 391 8.52 -12.49 -0.82
N LEU A 392 7.40 -12.75 -0.13
CA LEU A 392 6.08 -12.87 -0.75
C LEU A 392 5.63 -11.57 -1.41
N ASP A 393 5.90 -10.41 -0.79
CA ASP A 393 5.67 -9.08 -1.38
C ASP A 393 6.38 -8.92 -2.71
N GLY A 394 7.66 -9.32 -2.77
CA GLY A 394 8.44 -9.33 -4.01
C GLY A 394 7.91 -10.31 -5.06
N LEU A 395 7.44 -11.49 -4.65
CA LEU A 395 6.89 -12.50 -5.57
C LEU A 395 5.55 -12.07 -6.17
N PHE A 396 4.61 -11.57 -5.37
CA PHE A 396 3.30 -11.10 -5.82
C PHE A 396 3.36 -9.70 -6.46
N GLY A 397 4.41 -8.93 -6.16
CA GLY A 397 4.63 -7.60 -6.73
C GLY A 397 3.72 -6.55 -6.12
N THR A 398 3.86 -6.35 -4.81
CA THR A 398 3.06 -5.42 -4.00
C THR A 398 3.61 -3.99 -3.96
N VAL A 399 4.67 -3.70 -4.73
CA VAL A 399 5.45 -2.43 -4.78
C VAL A 399 6.27 -2.13 -3.52
N THR A 400 5.81 -2.50 -2.34
CA THR A 400 6.43 -2.18 -1.05
C THR A 400 6.61 -3.43 -0.20
N GLY A 401 7.59 -3.41 0.71
CA GLY A 401 7.74 -4.46 1.71
C GLY A 401 6.83 -4.27 2.91
N SER A 402 6.51 -5.39 3.57
CA SER A 402 5.67 -5.45 4.76
C SER A 402 6.43 -5.22 6.07
N THR A 403 5.82 -4.46 6.98
CA THR A 403 6.29 -4.19 8.35
C THR A 403 5.14 -4.29 9.34
N VAL A 404 5.43 -4.32 10.63
CA VAL A 404 4.41 -4.18 11.67
C VAL A 404 3.80 -2.78 11.62
N SER A 405 2.48 -2.72 11.48
CA SER A 405 1.74 -1.46 11.47
C SER A 405 1.80 -0.77 12.82
N VAL A 406 2.52 0.34 12.87
CA VAL A 406 2.58 1.24 14.03
C VAL A 406 1.22 1.86 14.32
N GLU A 407 0.40 2.09 13.28
CA GLU A 407 -0.95 2.64 13.40
C GLU A 407 -1.86 1.68 14.18
N ASN A 408 -1.80 0.38 13.89
CA ASN A 408 -2.59 -0.63 14.62
C ASN A 408 -2.09 -0.81 16.05
N VAL A 409 -0.78 -0.69 16.30
CA VAL A 409 -0.24 -0.68 17.66
C VAL A 409 -0.70 0.57 18.42
N GLY A 410 -0.80 1.73 17.77
CA GLY A 410 -1.41 2.93 18.35
C GLY A 410 -2.90 2.72 18.67
N LEU A 411 -3.64 2.09 17.76
CA LEU A 411 -5.05 1.76 17.94
C LEU A 411 -5.28 0.80 19.12
N LEU A 412 -4.38 -0.17 19.33
CA LEU A 412 -4.39 -1.05 20.51
C LEU A 412 -4.33 -0.24 21.82
N GLY A 413 -3.51 0.81 21.87
CA GLY A 413 -3.40 1.68 23.04
C GLY A 413 -4.67 2.50 23.32
N LEU A 414 -5.44 2.83 22.29
CA LEU A 414 -6.72 3.55 22.42
C LEU A 414 -7.87 2.62 22.78
N THR A 415 -8.00 1.51 22.05
CA THR A 415 -9.14 0.57 22.18
C THR A 415 -8.99 -0.39 23.35
N ARG A 416 -7.76 -0.58 23.86
CA ARG A 416 -7.44 -1.49 24.98
C ARG A 416 -7.85 -2.95 24.71
N VAL A 417 -7.87 -3.36 23.44
CA VAL A 417 -8.19 -4.74 23.02
C VAL A 417 -6.97 -5.43 22.41
N GLY A 418 -6.29 -6.26 23.21
CA GLY A 418 -5.09 -7.02 22.81
C GLY A 418 -5.37 -8.39 22.17
N SER A 419 -6.62 -8.71 21.83
CA SER A 419 -6.99 -10.06 21.37
C SER A 419 -6.34 -10.43 20.03
N ARG A 420 -5.69 -11.60 19.99
CA ARG A 420 -5.11 -12.15 18.75
C ARG A 420 -6.16 -12.55 17.72
N ARG A 421 -7.34 -12.98 18.18
CA ARG A 421 -8.45 -13.38 17.30
C ARG A 421 -8.91 -12.20 16.45
N VAL A 422 -8.94 -11.00 17.02
CA VAL A 422 -9.27 -9.75 16.29
C VAL A 422 -8.32 -9.54 15.11
N VAL A 423 -7.00 -9.69 15.35
CA VAL A 423 -5.98 -9.55 14.31
C VAL A 423 -6.09 -10.63 13.23
N GLN A 424 -6.36 -11.88 13.62
CA GLN A 424 -6.54 -12.98 12.67
C GLN A 424 -7.78 -12.78 11.78
N ILE A 425 -8.90 -12.36 12.36
CA ILE A 425 -10.12 -12.07 11.60
C ILE A 425 -9.93 -10.83 10.71
N SER A 426 -9.16 -9.83 11.18
CA SER A 426 -8.80 -8.66 10.36
C SER A 426 -8.02 -9.07 9.11
N ALA A 427 -7.10 -10.04 9.23
CA ALA A 427 -6.40 -10.58 8.08
C ALA A 427 -7.33 -11.34 7.12
N GLY A 428 -8.35 -12.01 7.65
CA GLY A 428 -9.44 -12.59 6.86
C GLY A 428 -10.18 -11.54 6.02
N PHE A 429 -10.51 -10.38 6.62
CA PHE A 429 -11.11 -9.26 5.89
C PHE A 429 -10.19 -8.71 4.80
N MET A 430 -8.89 -8.56 5.07
CA MET A 430 -7.92 -8.11 4.07
C MET A 430 -7.88 -9.05 2.85
N MET A 431 -7.83 -10.36 3.07
CA MET A 431 -7.82 -11.33 1.98
C MET A 431 -9.14 -11.34 1.22
N PHE A 432 -10.28 -11.24 1.93
CA PHE A 432 -11.61 -11.22 1.32
C PHE A 432 -11.81 -9.99 0.43
N PHE A 433 -11.67 -8.78 0.98
CA PHE A 433 -11.81 -7.51 0.25
C PHE A 433 -10.66 -7.19 -0.71
N SER A 434 -9.64 -8.04 -0.77
CA SER A 434 -8.67 -7.94 -1.85
C SER A 434 -9.13 -8.65 -3.11
N ILE A 435 -9.94 -9.71 -2.97
CA ILE A 435 -10.36 -10.54 -4.10
C ILE A 435 -11.57 -9.93 -4.81
N PHE A 436 -12.43 -9.28 -4.03
CA PHE A 436 -13.60 -8.50 -4.46
C PHE A 436 -13.27 -7.01 -4.36
#